data_AF-A0A961UDK4-F1
#
_entry.id   AF-A0A961UDK4-F1
#
_cell.length_a   1.000
_cell.length_b   1.000
_cell.length_c   1.000
_cell.angle_alpha   90.00
_cell.angle_beta   90.00
_cell.angle_gamma   90.00
#
_symmetry.space_group_name_H-M   'P 1'
#
loop_
_entity.id
_entity.type
_entity.pdbx_description
1 polymer ?
#
loop_
_entity_poly.entity_id
_entity_poly.type
_entity_poly.pdbx_seq_one_letter_code
_entity_poly.pdbx_strand_id
1 'polypeptide(L)' 'MKNVVIIGAGTAGTMVANHLRHALPRDWNQAIIDPAPDHLYQPGLLFLPFGARDEAAMVRPRARTLGSGVRWLRQEV' A
#
# COMPACT_ATOMS: atom_id res chain seq x y z
N MET A 1 -13.98 -7.92 19.90
CA MET A 1 -12.77 -7.55 19.13
C MET A 1 -13.19 -6.64 17.99
N LYS A 2 -12.48 -5.55 17.76
CA LYS A 2 -12.81 -4.57 16.70
C LYS A 2 -11.93 -4.82 15.48
N ASN A 3 -12.51 -4.74 14.30
CA ASN A 3 -11.82 -4.96 13.04
C ASN A 3 -11.90 -3.71 12.18
N VAL A 4 -10.81 -3.38 11.50
CA VAL A 4 -10.77 -2.38 10.43
C VAL A 4 -10.19 -3.01 9.18
N VAL A 5 -10.87 -2.80 8.06
CA VAL A 5 -10.47 -3.31 6.75
C VAL A 5 -10.32 -2.13 5.81
N ILE A 6 -9.21 -2.10 5.08
CA ILE A 6 -8.90 -1.11 4.06
C ILE A 6 -8.93 -1.84 2.71
N ILE A 7 -9.71 -1.33 1.77
CA ILE A 7 -9.82 -1.89 0.43
C ILE A 7 -8.96 -1.07 -0.53
N GLY A 8 -8.02 -1.72 -1.19
CA GLY A 8 -7.03 -1.11 -2.07
C GLY A 8 -5.78 -0.63 -1.32
N ALA A 9 -4.61 -1.07 -1.78
CA ALA A 9 -3.29 -0.67 -1.28
C ALA A 9 -2.55 0.24 -2.26
N GLY A 10 -3.30 1.11 -2.94
CA GLY A 10 -2.77 2.26 -3.65
C GLY A 10 -2.21 3.31 -2.69
N THR A 11 -1.99 4.54 -3.17
CA THR A 11 -1.31 5.58 -2.38
C THR A 11 -2.06 5.89 -1.09
N ALA A 12 -3.36 6.17 -1.19
CA ALA A 12 -4.19 6.50 -0.03
C ALA A 12 -4.33 5.32 0.94
N GLY A 13 -4.65 4.13 0.43
CA GLY A 13 -4.83 2.94 1.28
C GLY A 13 -3.58 2.57 2.06
N THR A 14 -2.40 2.67 1.43
CA THR A 14 -1.11 2.48 2.10
C THR A 14 -0.89 3.50 3.22
N MET A 15 -1.14 4.80 2.96
CA MET A 15 -1.00 5.85 3.97
C MET A 15 -1.95 5.63 5.15
N VAL A 16 -3.23 5.38 4.86
CA VAL A 16 -4.25 5.11 5.88
C VAL A 16 -3.87 3.88 6.70
N ALA A 17 -3.40 2.81 6.07
CA ALA A 17 -3.01 1.61 6.78
C ALA A 17 -1.86 1.87 7.75
N ASN A 18 -0.80 2.53 7.31
CA ASN A 18 0.32 2.85 8.17
C ASN A 18 -0.09 3.80 9.30
N HIS A 19 -0.89 4.83 9.00
CA HIS A 19 -1.30 5.80 10.01
C HIS A 19 -2.23 5.18 11.06
N LEU A 20 -3.24 4.42 10.63
CA LEU A 20 -4.15 3.71 11.54
C LEU A 20 -3.41 2.67 12.38
N ARG A 21 -2.38 2.01 11.85
CA ARG A 21 -1.62 1.04 12.64
C ARG A 21 -0.97 1.66 13.87
N HIS A 22 -0.51 2.91 13.73
CA HIS A 22 0.09 3.68 14.82
C HIS A 22 -0.97 4.30 15.75
N ALA A 23 -2.10 4.73 15.20
CA ALA A 23 -3.15 5.42 15.95
C ALA A 23 -4.08 4.48 16.73
N LEU A 24 -4.32 3.26 16.22
CA LEU A 24 -5.26 2.32 16.83
C LEU A 24 -4.61 1.54 17.98
N PRO A 25 -5.36 1.28 19.07
CA PRO A 25 -4.89 0.39 20.12
C PRO A 25 -4.62 -1.03 19.59
N ARG A 26 -3.76 -1.78 20.29
CA ARG A 26 -3.27 -3.08 19.79
C ARG A 26 -4.32 -4.19 19.74
N ASP A 27 -5.47 -4.02 20.39
CA ASP A 27 -6.60 -4.96 20.37
C ASP A 27 -7.44 -4.87 19.08
N TRP A 28 -7.16 -3.90 18.21
CA TRP A 28 -7.75 -3.80 16.88
C TRP A 28 -7.05 -4.72 15.89
N ASN A 29 -7.84 -5.53 15.19
CA ASN A 29 -7.36 -6.25 14.03
C ASN A 29 -7.46 -5.35 12.81
N GLN A 30 -6.33 -5.16 12.13
CA GLN A 30 -6.25 -4.37 10.92
C GLN A 30 -5.84 -5.25 9.74
N ALA A 31 -6.54 -5.10 8.61
CA ALA A 31 -6.12 -5.69 7.34
C ALA A 31 -6.27 -4.69 6.19
N ILE A 32 -5.43 -4.86 5.17
CA ILE A 32 -5.55 -4.20 3.87
C ILE A 32 -5.64 -5.25 2.76
N ILE A 33 -6.60 -5.10 1.85
CA ILE A 33 -6.86 -6.03 0.75
C ILE A 33 -6.39 -5.40 -0.56
N ASP A 34 -5.48 -6.06 -1.27
CA ASP A 34 -5.09 -5.68 -2.63
C ASP A 34 -4.37 -6.84 -3.33
N PRO A 35 -4.73 -7.20 -4.58
CA PRO A 35 -4.14 -8.35 -5.26
C PRO A 35 -2.72 -8.11 -5.78
N ALA A 36 -2.36 -6.87 -6.11
CA ALA A 36 -1.16 -6.60 -6.89
C ALA A 36 0.11 -6.62 -6.00
N PRO A 37 1.18 -7.31 -6.43
CA PRO A 37 2.40 -7.46 -5.62
C PRO A 37 3.22 -6.18 -5.50
N ASP A 38 3.00 -5.24 -6.41
CA ASP A 38 3.81 -4.05 -6.57
C ASP A 38 2.95 -2.79 -6.42
N HIS A 39 3.60 -1.73 -5.97
CA HIS A 39 3.06 -0.40 -5.83
C HIS A 39 3.74 0.51 -6.85
N LEU A 40 2.96 0.98 -7.81
CA LEU A 40 3.42 1.91 -8.84
C LEU A 40 3.31 3.36 -8.33
N TYR A 41 4.41 4.09 -8.40
CA TYR A 41 4.40 5.54 -8.28
C TYR A 41 3.85 6.18 -9.56
N GLN A 42 2.52 6.18 -9.66
CA GLN A 42 1.80 6.68 -10.83
C GLN A 42 2.19 8.10 -11.28
N PRO A 43 2.49 9.07 -10.40
CA PRO A 43 2.93 10.40 -10.83
C PRO A 43 4.22 10.37 -11.67
N GLY A 44 5.09 9.37 -11.47
CA GLY A 44 6.32 9.20 -12.25
C GLY A 44 6.05 8.91 -13.73
N LEU A 45 4.89 8.33 -14.07
CA LEU A 45 4.52 8.00 -15.45
C LEU A 45 4.49 9.23 -16.37
N LEU A 46 4.25 10.41 -15.82
CA LEU A 46 4.29 11.68 -16.55
C LEU A 46 5.63 11.89 -17.26
N PHE A 47 6.73 11.39 -16.69
CA PHE A 47 8.08 11.63 -17.19
C PHE A 47 8.54 10.61 -18.25
N LEU A 48 7.82 9.50 -18.43
CA LEU A 48 8.13 8.47 -19.43
C LEU A 48 8.26 9.02 -20.86
N PRO A 49 7.30 9.80 -21.41
CA PRO A 49 7.42 10.33 -22.76
C PRO A 49 8.57 11.34 -22.92
N PHE A 50 9.14 11.83 -21.82
CA PHE A 50 10.26 12.77 -21.81
C PHE A 50 11.61 12.08 -21.58
N GLY A 51 11.65 10.74 -21.66
CA GLY A 51 12.88 9.97 -21.59
C GLY A 51 13.35 9.64 -20.16
N ALA A 52 12.45 9.66 -19.17
CA ALA A 52 12.76 9.12 -17.85
C ALA A 52 13.20 7.65 -17.97
N ARG A 53 14.45 7.37 -17.58
CA ARG A 53 15.11 6.09 -17.85
C ARG A 53 14.86 4.98 -16.83
N ASP A 54 14.28 5.29 -15.68
CA ASP A 54 14.23 4.34 -14.57
C ASP A 54 12.79 3.96 -14.18
N GLU A 55 12.19 3.10 -15.00
CA GLU A 55 10.90 2.45 -14.69
C GLU A 55 10.95 1.67 -13.39
N ALA A 56 12.10 1.04 -13.09
CA ALA A 56 12.30 0.27 -11.88
C ALA A 56 12.24 1.16 -10.62
N ALA A 57 12.70 2.42 -10.70
CA ALA A 57 12.56 3.38 -9.60
C ALA A 57 11.11 3.76 -9.27
N MET A 58 10.17 3.57 -10.22
CA MET A 58 8.75 3.86 -10.01
C MET A 58 7.99 2.70 -9.37
N VAL A 59 8.56 1.49 -9.37
CA VAL A 59 7.90 0.29 -8.85
C VAL A 59 8.53 -0.10 -7.52
N ARG A 60 7.68 -0.30 -6.50
CA ARG A 60 8.13 -0.81 -5.21
C ARG A 60 7.34 -2.06 -4.84
N PRO A 61 7.98 -3.12 -4.32
CA PRO A 61 7.24 -4.24 -3.75
C PRO A 61 6.27 -3.74 -2.68
N ARG A 62 4.99 -4.12 -2.76
CA ARG A 62 3.92 -3.70 -1.84
C ARG A 62 4.28 -3.96 -0.39
N ALA A 63 4.91 -5.10 -0.11
CA ALA A 63 5.35 -5.47 1.23
C ALA A 63 6.31 -4.44 1.86
N ARG A 64 7.04 -3.66 1.04
CA ARG A 64 7.94 -2.60 1.53
C ARG A 64 7.23 -1.27 1.79
N THR A 65 5.99 -1.11 1.33
CA THR A 65 5.20 0.12 1.57
C THR A 65 4.30 0.01 2.80
N LEU A 66 4.06 -1.21 3.28
CA LEU A 66 3.26 -1.48 4.47
C LEU A 66 4.17 -1.65 5.70
N GLY A 67 3.86 -0.90 6.75
CA GLY A 67 4.59 -0.92 8.01
C GLY A 67 4.34 -2.20 8.80
N SER A 68 5.23 -2.46 9.77
CA SER A 68 5.11 -3.62 10.66
C SER A 68 3.75 -3.67 11.36
N GLY A 69 3.10 -4.83 11.34
CA GLY A 69 1.81 -5.05 11.98
C GLY A 69 0.60 -4.71 11.11
N VAL A 70 0.80 -4.18 9.89
CA VAL A 70 -0.26 -4.13 8.88
C VAL A 70 -0.39 -5.49 8.20
N ARG A 71 -1.52 -6.17 8.37
CA ARG A 71 -1.77 -7.44 7.68
C ARG A 71 -2.23 -7.17 6.25
N TRP A 72 -1.47 -7.67 5.27
CA TRP A 72 -1.84 -7.62 3.87
C TRP A 72 -2.54 -8.92 3.43
N LEU A 73 -3.72 -8.78 2.84
CA LEU A 73 -4.47 -9.85 2.19
C LEU A 73 -4.35 -9.67 0.68
N ARG A 74 -3.60 -10.57 0.04
CA ARG A 74 -3.29 -10.48 -1.40
C ARG A 74 -4.38 -11.16 -2.23
N GLN A 75 -5.50 -10.48 -2.38
CA GLN A 75 -6.68 -10.95 -3.12
C GLN A 75 -7.50 -9.76 -3.64
N GLU A 76 -8.41 -10.04 -4.55
CA GLU A 76 -9.49 -9.12 -4.93
C GLU A 76 -10.63 -9.17 -3.89
N VAL A 77 -11.52 -8.17 -3.93
CA VAL A 77 -12.72 -8.09 -3.08
C VAL A 77 -13.90 -8.74 -3.77
#